data_AF-A0A6I1JH24-F1
#
_entry.id   AF-A0A6I1JH24-F1
#
_cell.length_a   1.000
_cell.length_b   1.000
_cell.length_c   1.000
_cell.angle_alpha   90.00
_cell.angle_beta   90.00
_cell.angle_gamma   90.00
#
_symmetry.space_group_name_H-M   'P 1'
#
loop_
_entity.id
_entity.type
_entity.pdbx_description
1 polymer ?
#
loop_
_entity_poly.entity_id
_entity_poly.type
_entity_poly.pdbx_seq_one_letter_code
_entity_poly.pdbx_strand_id
1 'polypeptide(L)'
;MNVDPITFAVIKSGLDSIADDMAYTVVRIARSEIVKDVMDFSAAICAGDGQMVAQAKTIAQHLGAIPEAMESVLTTFADDLHDGDVVIMNDPYHGGMHLPDIFMFVPIFHEGKRRAFAVVICHHTDVGGRVPGSNASDSTEI
;
A
#
# COMPACT_ATOMS: atom_id res chain seq x y z
N MET A 1 -19.62 4.77 -20.10
CA MET A 1 -20.73 4.17 -19.32
C MET A 1 -21.44 5.29 -18.58
N ASN A 2 -22.77 5.25 -18.47
CA ASN A 2 -23.51 6.17 -17.60
C ASN A 2 -23.81 5.44 -16.29
N VAL A 3 -23.01 5.70 -15.25
CA VAL A 3 -23.23 5.12 -13.91
C VAL A 3 -24.21 6.01 -13.17
N ASP A 4 -25.22 5.42 -12.52
CA ASP A 4 -26.16 6.15 -11.67
C ASP A 4 -25.38 6.95 -10.59
N PRO A 5 -25.54 8.29 -10.52
CA PRO A 5 -24.77 9.12 -9.58
C PRO A 5 -24.93 8.74 -8.12
N ILE A 6 -26.10 8.23 -7.72
CA ILE A 6 -26.35 7.78 -6.34
C ILE A 6 -25.54 6.52 -6.05
N THR A 7 -25.61 5.53 -6.94
CA THR A 7 -24.83 4.30 -6.86
C THR A 7 -23.33 4.60 -6.82
N PHE A 8 -22.84 5.49 -7.69
CA PHE A 8 -21.44 5.92 -7.67
C PHE A 8 -21.04 6.49 -6.31
N ALA A 9 -21.83 7.42 -5.76
CA ALA A 9 -21.53 8.06 -4.49
C ALA A 9 -21.50 7.05 -3.32
N VAL A 10 -22.44 6.08 -3.31
CA VAL A 10 -22.49 5.02 -2.29
C VAL A 10 -21.26 4.12 -2.38
N ILE A 11 -20.91 3.65 -3.57
CA ILE A 11 -19.74 2.79 -3.77
C ILE A 11 -18.45 3.53 -3.42
N LYS A 12 -18.28 4.76 -3.89
CA LYS A 12 -17.11 5.59 -3.57
C LYS A 12 -16.96 5.80 -2.06
N SER A 13 -18.04 6.16 -1.37
CA SER A 13 -18.02 6.35 0.09
C SER A 13 -17.73 5.04 0.84
N GLY A 14 -18.23 3.91 0.33
CA GLY A 14 -17.94 2.58 0.87
C GLY A 14 -16.46 2.21 0.74
N LEU A 15 -15.86 2.43 -0.44
CA LEU A 15 -14.43 2.18 -0.65
C LEU A 15 -13.53 3.08 0.20
N ASP A 16 -13.86 4.38 0.31
CA ASP A 16 -13.16 5.29 1.22
C ASP A 16 -13.22 4.78 2.67
N SER A 17 -14.40 4.32 3.11
CA SER A 17 -14.59 3.81 4.47
C SER A 17 -13.78 2.53 4.72
N ILE A 18 -13.72 1.63 3.74
CA ILE A 18 -12.90 0.42 3.80
C ILE A 18 -11.42 0.78 3.93
N ALA A 19 -10.92 1.74 3.14
CA ALA A 19 -9.54 2.17 3.22
C ALA A 19 -9.22 2.79 4.59
N ASP A 20 -10.11 3.63 5.13
CA ASP A 20 -9.97 4.19 6.47
C ASP A 20 -9.98 3.07 7.54
N ASP A 21 -10.86 2.06 7.45
CA ASP A 21 -10.90 0.92 8.37
C ASP A 21 -9.64 0.04 8.32
N MET A 22 -9.03 -0.13 7.14
CA MET A 22 -7.71 -0.77 7.01
C MET A 22 -6.67 0.02 7.80
N ALA A 23 -6.62 1.34 7.63
CA ALA A 23 -5.68 2.19 8.34
C ALA A 23 -5.91 2.16 9.87
N TYR A 24 -7.16 2.23 10.31
CA TYR A 24 -7.51 2.09 11.73
C TYR A 24 -7.10 0.74 12.30
N THR A 25 -7.20 -0.32 11.52
CA THR A 25 -6.76 -1.65 11.94
C THR A 25 -5.25 -1.66 12.16
N VAL A 26 -4.47 -1.15 11.19
CA VAL A 26 -3.01 -1.06 11.27
C VAL A 26 -2.56 -0.29 12.52
N VAL A 27 -3.07 0.93 12.76
CA VAL A 27 -2.65 1.72 13.92
C VAL A 27 -3.03 1.07 15.25
N ARG A 28 -4.17 0.37 15.33
CA ARG A 28 -4.59 -0.31 16.57
C ARG A 28 -3.72 -1.52 16.92
N ILE A 29 -3.17 -2.21 15.92
CA ILE A 29 -2.30 -3.38 16.15
C ILE A 29 -0.82 -3.00 16.20
N ALA A 30 -0.46 -1.81 15.74
CA ALA A 30 0.90 -1.32 15.74
C ALA A 30 1.52 -1.26 17.15
N ARG A 31 2.79 -1.66 17.22
CA ARG A 31 3.64 -1.52 18.41
C ARG A 31 4.78 -0.52 18.23
N SER A 32 5.11 -0.18 16.99
CA SER A 32 6.09 0.86 16.65
C SER A 32 5.49 2.24 16.88
N GLU A 33 6.23 3.10 17.57
CA GLU A 33 5.91 4.51 17.76
C GLU A 33 5.80 5.27 16.43
N ILE A 34 6.54 4.85 15.40
CA ILE A 34 6.50 5.48 14.08
C ILE A 34 5.12 5.28 13.43
N VAL A 35 4.57 4.07 13.51
CA VAL A 35 3.23 3.80 12.97
C VAL A 35 2.14 4.31 13.92
N LYS A 36 2.33 4.12 15.24
CA LYS A 36 1.27 4.35 16.23
C LYS A 36 1.09 5.82 16.61
N ASP A 37 2.19 6.55 16.77
CA ASP A 37 2.19 7.91 17.32
C ASP A 37 2.55 8.94 16.23
N VAL A 38 3.51 8.61 15.35
CA VAL A 38 3.90 9.49 14.22
C VAL A 38 2.95 9.32 13.02
N MET A 39 2.24 8.19 12.93
CA MET A 39 1.29 7.88 11.86
C MET A 39 1.94 7.78 10.48
N ASP A 40 3.19 7.31 10.42
CA ASP A 40 3.93 7.10 9.18
C ASP A 40 3.60 5.73 8.56
N PHE A 41 2.42 5.68 7.98
CA PHE A 41 1.88 4.53 7.26
C PHE A 41 0.77 5.00 6.32
N SER A 42 0.39 4.17 5.35
CA SER A 42 -0.79 4.40 4.52
C SER A 42 -1.51 3.11 4.18
N ALA A 43 -2.78 3.24 3.81
CA ALA A 43 -3.60 2.15 3.30
C ALA A 43 -4.37 2.62 2.07
N ALA A 44 -4.54 1.75 1.08
CA ALA A 44 -5.26 2.03 -0.14
C ALA A 44 -5.94 0.79 -0.73
N ILE A 45 -6.93 1.05 -1.58
CA ILE A 45 -7.52 0.05 -2.45
C ILE A 45 -7.15 0.42 -3.89
N CYS A 46 -6.57 -0.54 -4.61
CA CYS A 46 -6.32 -0.45 -6.04
C CYS A 46 -7.27 -1.39 -6.78
N ALA A 47 -7.69 -1.02 -7.99
CA ALA A 47 -8.46 -1.87 -8.87
C ALA A 47 -7.61 -3.04 -9.42
N GLY A 48 -8.26 -3.99 -10.09
CA GLY A 48 -7.61 -5.16 -10.70
C GLY A 48 -6.62 -4.82 -11.82
N ASP A 49 -6.55 -3.58 -12.28
CA ASP A 49 -5.50 -3.10 -13.20
C ASP A 49 -4.41 -2.28 -12.48
N GLY A 50 -4.48 -2.17 -11.16
CA GLY A 50 -3.53 -1.43 -10.33
C GLY A 50 -3.90 0.03 -10.09
N GLN A 51 -4.93 0.57 -10.75
CA GLN A 51 -5.35 1.95 -10.53
C GLN A 51 -5.82 2.15 -9.08
N MET A 52 -5.23 3.11 -8.36
CA MET A 52 -5.68 3.44 -7.02
C MET A 52 -7.07 4.11 -7.06
N VAL A 53 -8.04 3.49 -6.39
CA VAL A 53 -9.45 3.93 -6.41
C VAL A 53 -9.92 4.50 -5.07
N ALA A 54 -9.24 4.18 -3.97
CA ALA A 54 -9.46 4.78 -2.67
C ALA A 54 -8.17 4.78 -1.85
N GLN A 55 -8.01 5.79 -0.99
CA GLN A 55 -6.88 5.92 -0.08
C GLN A 55 -7.41 6.34 1.29
N ALA A 56 -6.87 5.73 2.35
CA ALA A 56 -7.13 6.14 3.72
C ALA A 56 -6.61 7.55 3.99
N LYS A 57 -7.21 8.26 4.95
CA LYS A 57 -6.78 9.61 5.37
C LYS A 57 -5.52 9.59 6.24
N THR A 58 -4.42 9.15 5.66
CA THR A 58 -3.08 9.06 6.26
C THR A 58 -2.12 10.05 5.60
N ILE A 59 -0.80 9.80 5.62
CA ILE A 59 0.18 10.71 5.02
C ILE A 59 0.12 10.72 3.50
N ALA A 60 0.22 11.92 2.91
CA ALA A 60 0.14 12.10 1.47
C ALA A 60 1.37 11.60 0.70
N GLN A 61 2.51 11.36 1.37
CA GLN A 61 3.75 10.96 0.70
C GLN A 61 3.61 9.63 -0.05
N HIS A 62 2.96 8.65 0.58
CA HIS A 62 2.69 7.34 -0.02
C HIS A 62 1.76 7.36 -1.24
N LEU A 63 0.92 8.40 -1.39
CA LEU A 63 0.00 8.55 -2.54
C LEU A 63 0.77 8.55 -3.87
N GLY A 64 1.97 9.13 -3.88
CA GLY A 64 2.80 9.23 -5.08
C GLY A 64 3.43 7.90 -5.50
N ALA A 65 3.72 7.01 -4.55
CA ALA A 65 4.51 5.81 -4.81
C ALA A 65 3.66 4.57 -5.13
N ILE A 66 2.45 4.47 -4.57
CA ILE A 66 1.56 3.31 -4.80
C ILE A 66 1.36 2.98 -6.28
N PRO A 67 1.10 3.96 -7.19
CA PRO A 67 0.90 3.64 -8.61
C PRO A 67 2.10 2.93 -9.26
N GLU A 68 3.32 3.41 -9.00
CA GLU A 68 4.54 2.82 -9.57
C GLU A 68 4.87 1.46 -8.96
N ALA A 69 4.71 1.33 -7.64
CA ALA A 69 4.87 0.05 -6.95
C ALA A 69 3.85 -1.01 -7.42
N MET A 70 2.60 -0.59 -7.64
CA MET A 70 1.56 -1.46 -8.22
C MET A 70 1.91 -1.93 -9.63
N GLU A 71 2.42 -1.03 -10.49
CA GLU A 71 2.87 -1.38 -11.84
C GLU A 71 4.00 -2.42 -11.80
N SER A 72 4.95 -2.27 -10.87
CA SER A 72 6.02 -3.24 -10.67
C SER A 72 5.51 -4.61 -10.23
N VAL A 73 4.57 -4.66 -9.27
CA VAL A 73 3.95 -5.93 -8.83
C VAL A 73 3.21 -6.60 -9.99
N LEU A 74 2.41 -5.84 -10.75
CA LEU A 74 1.68 -6.37 -11.88
C LEU A 74 2.59 -6.86 -13.01
N THR A 75 3.69 -6.17 -13.26
CA THR A 75 4.65 -6.57 -14.30
C THR A 75 5.45 -7.81 -13.88
N THR A 76 5.86 -7.88 -12.62
CA THR A 76 6.70 -8.95 -12.09
C THR A 76 5.95 -10.27 -12.00
N PHE A 77 4.74 -10.25 -11.44
CA PHE A 77 3.96 -11.46 -11.22
C PHE A 77 2.97 -11.74 -12.34
N ALA A 78 2.48 -10.73 -13.05
CA ALA A 78 1.52 -10.87 -14.16
C ALA A 78 0.34 -11.80 -13.82
N ASP A 79 0.29 -12.99 -14.42
CA ASP A 79 -0.75 -14.00 -14.23
C ASP A 79 -0.46 -14.98 -13.06
N ASP A 80 0.71 -14.87 -12.40
CA ASP A 80 1.18 -15.71 -11.28
C ASP A 80 0.78 -15.11 -9.90
N LEU A 81 -0.34 -14.38 -9.86
CA LEU A 81 -0.97 -13.94 -8.61
C LEU A 81 -2.22 -14.78 -8.37
N HIS A 82 -2.31 -15.38 -7.19
CA HIS A 82 -3.41 -16.25 -6.79
C HIS A 82 -4.14 -15.71 -5.57
N ASP A 83 -5.35 -16.24 -5.35
CA ASP A 83 -6.12 -15.91 -4.16
C ASP A 83 -5.41 -16.43 -2.90
N GLY A 84 -5.25 -15.56 -1.90
CA GLY A 84 -4.48 -15.83 -0.68
C GLY A 84 -3.00 -15.44 -0.73
N ASP A 85 -2.47 -15.01 -1.89
CA ASP A 85 -1.10 -14.52 -1.97
C ASP A 85 -0.93 -13.17 -1.26
N VAL A 86 0.31 -12.89 -0.84
CA VAL A 86 0.72 -11.59 -0.29
C VAL A 86 2.07 -11.24 -0.89
N VAL A 87 2.15 -10.09 -1.56
CA VAL A 87 3.39 -9.56 -2.10
C VAL A 87 3.93 -8.49 -1.15
N ILE A 88 5.23 -8.54 -0.85
CA ILE A 88 5.92 -7.56 -0.01
C ILE A 88 7.07 -6.97 -0.80
N MET A 89 7.21 -5.64 -0.81
CA MET A 89 8.34 -4.97 -1.45
C MET A 89 8.77 -3.72 -0.69
N ASN A 90 10.03 -3.35 -0.83
CA ASN A 90 10.59 -2.07 -0.40
C ASN A 90 11.70 -1.57 -1.33
N ASP A 91 11.82 -2.18 -2.52
CA ASP A 91 12.89 -1.86 -3.48
C ASP A 91 12.66 -0.46 -4.11
N PRO A 92 13.55 0.51 -3.84
CA PRO A 92 13.39 1.87 -4.33
C PRO A 92 13.54 2.01 -5.85
N TYR A 93 14.10 1.02 -6.54
CA TYR A 93 14.20 1.02 -8.00
C TYR A 93 12.96 0.49 -8.70
N HIS A 94 12.01 -0.04 -7.93
CA HIS A 94 10.80 -0.69 -8.44
C HIS A 94 9.52 -0.07 -7.84
N GLY A 95 9.56 1.22 -7.50
CA GLY A 95 8.42 1.97 -6.96
C GLY A 95 8.36 2.07 -5.44
N GLY A 96 9.28 1.42 -4.72
CA GLY A 96 9.51 1.74 -3.31
C GLY A 96 10.03 3.17 -3.14
N MET A 97 9.76 3.79 -1.99
CA MET A 97 10.20 5.17 -1.73
C MET A 97 11.62 5.20 -1.16
N HIS A 98 11.84 4.37 -0.16
CA HIS A 98 13.12 4.04 0.44
C HIS A 98 12.97 2.76 1.25
N LEU A 99 14.08 2.14 1.64
CA LEU A 99 14.08 0.80 2.24
C LEU A 99 13.21 0.65 3.51
N PRO A 100 13.11 1.67 4.40
CA PRO A 100 12.21 1.63 5.56
C PRO A 100 10.72 1.53 5.26
N ASP A 101 10.27 2.00 4.09
CA ASP A 101 8.86 1.94 3.71
C ASP A 101 8.56 0.56 3.10
N ILE A 102 7.93 -0.31 3.88
CA ILE A 102 7.60 -1.66 3.45
C ILE A 102 6.15 -1.69 2.96
N PHE A 103 5.98 -2.02 1.68
CA PHE A 103 4.70 -2.17 1.03
C PHE A 103 4.25 -3.62 1.11
N MET A 104 2.95 -3.80 1.31
CA MET A 104 2.27 -5.08 1.25
C MET A 104 1.06 -4.97 0.32
N PHE A 105 0.96 -5.90 -0.63
CA PHE A 105 -0.10 -5.96 -1.62
C PHE A 105 -0.81 -7.30 -1.52
N VAL A 106 -2.11 -7.27 -1.28
CA VAL A 106 -2.96 -8.46 -1.19
C VAL A 106 -3.96 -8.43 -2.34
N PRO A 107 -3.84 -9.29 -3.36
CA PRO A 107 -4.83 -9.38 -4.43
C PRO A 107 -6.16 -9.90 -3.88
N ILE A 108 -7.26 -9.29 -4.33
CA ILE A 108 -8.61 -9.65 -3.93
C ILE A 108 -9.32 -10.27 -5.13
N PHE A 109 -9.72 -11.54 -4.99
CA PHE A 109 -10.40 -12.29 -6.03
C PHE A 109 -11.91 -12.34 -5.80
N HIS A 110 -12.67 -12.28 -6.89
CA HIS A 110 -14.10 -12.57 -6.89
C HIS A 110 -14.47 -13.29 -8.18
N GLU A 111 -15.14 -14.44 -8.05
CA GLU A 111 -15.48 -15.33 -9.17
C GLU A 111 -14.27 -15.72 -10.02
N GLY A 112 -13.15 -16.06 -9.37
CA GLY A 112 -11.92 -16.50 -10.04
C GLY A 112 -11.17 -15.39 -10.80
N LYS A 113 -11.56 -14.12 -10.62
CA LYS A 113 -10.88 -12.98 -11.24
C LYS A 113 -10.37 -12.01 -10.18
N ARG A 114 -9.13 -11.54 -10.36
CA ARG A 114 -8.54 -10.48 -9.56
C ARG A 114 -9.32 -9.18 -9.82
N ARG A 115 -9.98 -8.65 -8.78
CA ARG A 115 -10.83 -7.45 -8.89
C ARG A 115 -10.20 -6.21 -8.29
N ALA A 116 -9.34 -6.39 -7.29
CA ALA A 116 -8.72 -5.32 -6.56
C ALA A 116 -7.43 -5.80 -5.89
N PHE A 117 -6.75 -4.85 -5.23
CA PHE A 117 -5.74 -5.09 -4.22
C PHE A 117 -6.05 -4.27 -2.99
N ALA A 118 -5.80 -4.85 -1.81
CA ALA A 118 -5.56 -4.09 -0.60
C ALA A 118 -4.07 -3.80 -0.50
N VAL A 119 -3.72 -2.54 -0.25
CA VAL A 119 -2.33 -2.08 -0.15
C VAL A 119 -2.13 -1.43 1.21
N VAL A 120 -1.06 -1.82 1.91
CA VAL A 120 -0.62 -1.19 3.15
C VAL A 120 0.86 -0.89 3.04
N ILE A 121 1.26 0.29 3.53
CA ILE A 121 2.65 0.71 3.64
C ILE A 121 2.87 1.08 5.08
N CYS A 122 3.94 0.59 5.70
CA CYS A 122 4.32 0.98 7.04
C CYS A 122 5.81 1.34 7.05
N HIS A 123 6.14 2.46 7.66
CA HIS A 123 7.51 2.82 7.90
C HIS A 123 8.09 2.00 9.06
N HIS A 124 9.23 1.38 8.82
CA HIS A 124 9.98 0.64 9.81
C HIS A 124 11.16 1.47 10.32
N THR A 125 11.31 1.58 11.65
CA THR A 125 12.36 2.41 12.26
C THR A 125 13.77 1.99 11.86
N ASP A 126 13.97 0.73 11.48
CA ASP A 126 15.26 0.16 11.10
C ASP A 126 15.04 -1.08 10.23
N VAL A 127 15.86 -1.27 9.20
CA VAL A 127 15.85 -2.42 8.28
C VAL A 127 17.23 -3.10 8.14
N GLY A 128 18.14 -2.84 9.08
CA GLY A 128 19.48 -3.45 9.13
C GLY A 128 20.54 -2.70 8.35
N GLY A 129 20.39 -1.38 8.19
CA GLY A 129 21.37 -0.54 7.52
C GLY A 129 22.70 -0.40 8.29
N ARG A 130 23.65 0.36 7.74
CA ARG A 130 24.99 0.55 8.32
C ARG A 130 24.97 1.12 9.74
N VAL A 131 23.98 1.93 10.08
CA VAL A 131 23.80 2.52 11.41
C VAL A 131 22.39 2.21 11.91
N PRO A 132 22.19 2.07 13.24
CA PRO A 132 20.85 1.93 13.79
C PRO A 132 19.96 3.12 13.46
N GLY A 133 18.74 2.84 13.00
CA GLY A 133 17.73 3.81 12.64
C GLY A 133 17.38 3.79 11.15
N SER A 134 16.46 4.69 10.78
CA SER A 134 15.75 4.63 9.50
C SER A 134 16.70 4.82 8.32
N ASN A 135 17.55 5.85 8.34
CA ASN A 135 18.48 6.14 7.24
C ASN A 135 19.85 6.59 7.77
N ALA A 136 20.89 6.11 7.10
CA ALA A 136 22.25 6.63 7.21
C ALA A 136 22.43 7.80 6.22
N SER A 137 22.87 8.97 6.70
CA SER A 137 23.04 10.15 5.85
C SER A 137 24.30 10.14 4.98
N ASP A 138 25.25 9.26 5.30
CA ASP A 138 26.54 9.08 4.61
C ASP A 138 26.65 7.73 3.88
N SER A 139 25.54 7.04 3.63
CA SER A 139 25.54 5.89 2.72
C SER A 139 25.86 6.35 1.29
N THR A 140 26.80 5.68 0.64
CA THR A 140 27.22 5.95 -0.75
C THR A 140 26.60 4.98 -1.76
N GLU A 141 25.99 3.91 -1.27
CA GLU A 141 25.30 2.86 -2.02
C GLU A 141 24.16 2.32 -1.15
N ILE A 142 23.28 1.50 -1.76
CA ILE A 142 22.21 0.77 -1.07
C ILE A 142 22.80 -0.37 -0.24
#